data_AF-A0A3A9E786-F1
#
_entry.id   AF-A0A3A9E786-F1
#
_cell.length_a   1.000
_cell.length_b   1.000
_cell.length_c   1.000
_cell.angle_alpha   90.00
_cell.angle_beta   90.00
_cell.angle_gamma   90.00
#
_symmetry.space_group_name_H-M   'P 1'
#
loop_
_entity.id
_entity.type
_entity.pdbx_description
1 polymer ?
#
loop_
_entity_poly.entity_id
_entity_poly.type
_entity_poly.pdbx_seq_one_letter_code
_entity_poly.pdbx_strand_id
1 'polypeptide(L)'
;IFSVASKMLQYDDREKIDGAGDLYCALGWAFALGKGRKKDVYGKDGKVFSACAGAAIYRREVFEVIGYFDELHFAYLEDVDVGYRAKIMGYENVYASKAIVYHVGSGFSGSRYNSFKVRLASRNSVYLIYKNMPALQILLNLPLFLAGFGIKTLFFIIKGYGREYLSGIKRGYLLCTEGKKLEYSPSNFRNYVKIQWELWWNVIRRIIG
;
A
#
# COMPACT_ATOMS: atom_id res chain seq x y z
N ILE A 1 -15.19 3.34 -10.81
CA ILE A 1 -14.34 3.96 -9.75
C ILE A 1 -14.82 3.45 -8.40
N PHE A 2 -13.94 2.83 -7.62
CA PHE A 2 -14.20 2.37 -6.26
C PHE A 2 -13.84 3.43 -5.21
N SER A 3 -12.60 3.92 -5.23
CA SER A 3 -12.12 4.89 -4.25
C SER A 3 -11.54 6.14 -4.90
N VAL A 4 -11.64 7.27 -4.20
CA VAL A 4 -11.04 8.55 -4.58
C VAL A 4 -10.16 9.06 -3.45
N ALA A 5 -8.87 9.21 -3.73
CA ALA A 5 -7.87 9.80 -2.84
C ALA A 5 -7.90 11.32 -2.94
N SER A 6 -7.72 12.01 -1.81
CA SER A 6 -7.44 13.45 -1.77
C SER A 6 -5.96 13.75 -1.97
N LYS A 7 -5.63 15.01 -2.28
CA LYS A 7 -4.29 15.59 -2.14
C LYS A 7 -4.07 15.94 -0.68
N MET A 8 -3.26 15.13 0.01
CA MET A 8 -2.83 15.41 1.37
C MET A 8 -1.58 16.29 1.34
N LEU A 9 -1.66 17.47 1.95
CA LEU A 9 -0.52 18.34 2.22
C LEU A 9 -0.06 18.14 3.65
N GLN A 10 1.24 18.29 3.91
CA GLN A 10 1.76 18.19 5.27
C GLN A 10 1.19 19.32 6.13
N TYR A 11 0.81 19.02 7.37
CA TYR A 11 0.26 20.02 8.27
C TYR A 11 1.27 21.11 8.61
N ASP A 12 2.52 20.72 8.91
CA ASP A 12 3.60 21.62 9.33
C ASP A 12 4.21 22.42 8.17
N ASP A 13 4.26 21.83 6.97
CA ASP A 13 4.77 22.47 5.74
C ASP A 13 3.79 22.25 4.59
N ARG A 14 2.80 23.14 4.50
CA ARG A 14 1.69 23.05 3.53
C ARG A 14 2.13 23.25 2.08
N GLU A 15 3.39 23.63 1.84
CA GLU A 15 3.96 23.67 0.49
C GLU A 15 4.42 22.28 0.01
N LYS A 16 4.42 21.28 0.89
CA LYS A 16 4.80 19.90 0.57
C LYS A 16 3.63 18.94 0.62
N ILE A 17 3.62 18.02 -0.34
CA ILE A 17 2.70 16.89 -0.39
C ILE A 17 3.09 15.87 0.68
N ASP A 18 2.11 15.38 1.43
CA ASP A 18 2.27 14.16 2.24
C ASP A 18 1.91 12.90 1.44
N GLY A 19 0.85 12.97 0.62
CA GLY A 19 0.46 11.92 -0.31
C GLY A 19 -0.60 12.37 -1.32
N ALA A 20 -0.48 11.88 -2.56
CA ALA A 20 -1.46 12.06 -3.64
C ALA A 20 -2.11 10.71 -4.02
N GLY A 21 -2.41 9.90 -3.01
CA GLY A 21 -2.72 8.46 -3.12
C GLY A 21 -1.49 7.57 -3.01
N ASP A 22 -1.70 6.26 -3.06
CA ASP A 22 -0.65 5.28 -2.80
C ASP A 22 -0.31 4.45 -4.03
N LEU A 23 0.95 4.03 -4.10
CA LEU A 23 1.47 3.06 -5.06
C LEU A 23 1.95 1.81 -4.32
N TYR A 24 1.84 0.67 -4.98
CA TYR A 24 2.38 -0.61 -4.51
C TYR A 24 3.22 -1.26 -5.62
N CYS A 25 4.37 -1.84 -5.27
CA CYS A 25 5.31 -2.39 -6.25
C CYS A 25 5.77 -3.82 -5.94
N ALA A 26 6.43 -4.45 -6.92
CA ALA A 26 6.92 -5.83 -6.84
C ALA A 26 8.06 -6.05 -5.82
N LEU A 27 8.56 -5.01 -5.15
CA LEU A 27 9.45 -5.15 -3.98
C LEU A 27 8.67 -5.43 -2.67
N GLY A 28 7.33 -5.51 -2.73
CA GLY A 28 6.47 -5.68 -1.57
C GLY A 28 6.28 -4.38 -0.78
N TRP A 29 6.44 -3.23 -1.43
CA TRP A 29 6.43 -1.92 -0.76
C TRP A 29 5.25 -1.07 -1.21
N ALA A 30 4.54 -0.51 -0.23
CA ALA A 30 3.65 0.63 -0.45
C ALA A 30 4.40 1.94 -0.23
N PHE A 31 4.07 2.96 -1.01
CA PHE A 31 4.60 4.31 -0.85
C PHE A 31 3.64 5.36 -1.38
N ALA A 32 3.58 6.49 -0.68
CA ALA A 32 2.74 7.62 -1.06
C ALA A 32 3.29 8.34 -2.29
N LEU A 33 2.39 8.60 -3.25
CA LEU A 33 2.69 9.37 -4.45
C LEU A 33 3.00 10.83 -4.10
N GLY A 34 4.10 11.36 -4.61
CA GLY A 34 4.46 12.77 -4.45
C GLY A 34 4.94 13.19 -3.06
N LYS A 35 5.10 12.26 -2.10
CA LYS A 35 5.56 12.59 -0.73
C LYS A 35 6.83 13.43 -0.74
N GLY A 36 6.77 14.60 -0.09
CA GLY A 36 7.87 15.55 0.03
C GLY A 36 8.09 16.44 -1.20
N ARG A 37 7.36 16.25 -2.29
CA ARG A 37 7.36 17.15 -3.46
C ARG A 37 6.55 18.41 -3.17
N LYS A 38 6.75 19.46 -3.97
CA LYS A 38 5.98 20.71 -3.88
C LYS A 38 4.49 20.49 -4.24
N LYS A 39 3.60 21.30 -3.64
CA LYS A 39 2.13 21.17 -3.77
C LYS A 39 1.56 21.35 -5.18
N ASP A 40 2.29 22.06 -6.03
CA ASP A 40 1.96 22.34 -7.44
C ASP A 40 2.20 21.13 -8.35
N VAL A 41 3.02 20.18 -7.90
CA VAL A 41 3.15 18.87 -8.54
C VAL A 41 1.87 18.05 -8.32
N TYR A 42 1.56 17.14 -9.25
CA TYR A 42 0.33 16.33 -9.23
C TYR A 42 -0.94 17.19 -9.25
N GLY A 43 -0.96 18.24 -10.08
CA GLY A 43 -2.13 19.11 -10.31
C GLY A 43 -3.21 18.53 -11.24
N LYS A 44 -3.13 17.23 -11.57
CA LYS A 44 -4.10 16.54 -12.44
C LYS A 44 -4.63 15.29 -11.75
N ASP A 45 -5.90 15.00 -11.98
CA ASP A 45 -6.52 13.76 -11.54
C ASP A 45 -5.87 12.57 -12.24
N GLY A 46 -5.85 11.42 -11.58
CA GLY A 46 -5.14 10.26 -12.11
C GLY A 46 -5.47 8.96 -11.40
N LYS A 47 -4.98 7.86 -11.95
CA LYS A 47 -5.11 6.53 -11.33
C LYS A 47 -4.02 6.32 -10.30
N VAL A 48 -4.40 5.72 -9.18
CA VAL A 48 -3.50 5.30 -8.10
C VAL A 48 -3.71 3.83 -7.80
N PHE A 49 -2.80 3.22 -7.04
CA PHE A 49 -2.96 1.83 -6.65
C PHE A 49 -4.05 1.68 -5.59
N SER A 50 -4.04 2.56 -4.58
CA SER A 50 -5.08 2.69 -3.56
C SER A 50 -5.23 4.14 -3.12
N ALA A 51 -6.36 4.45 -2.49
CA ALA A 51 -6.60 5.72 -1.85
C ALA A 51 -6.25 5.64 -0.37
N CYS A 52 -5.37 6.52 0.10
CA CYS A 52 -4.97 6.57 1.50
C CYS A 52 -6.19 6.85 2.39
N ALA A 53 -6.44 5.97 3.35
CA ALA A 53 -7.65 6.03 4.18
C ALA A 53 -7.71 7.23 5.14
N GLY A 54 -6.60 7.98 5.31
CA GLY A 54 -6.59 9.20 6.11
C GLY A 54 -7.55 10.29 5.59
N ALA A 55 -7.86 10.29 4.30
CA ALA A 55 -8.87 11.14 3.67
C ALA A 55 -9.21 10.62 2.26
N ALA A 56 -10.16 9.69 2.22
CA ALA A 56 -10.66 9.09 1.00
C ALA A 56 -12.19 8.92 1.06
N ILE A 57 -12.80 8.83 -0.12
CA ILE A 57 -14.19 8.38 -0.25
C ILE A 57 -14.23 7.03 -0.96
N TYR A 58 -15.15 6.18 -0.54
CA TYR A 58 -15.32 4.82 -1.06
C TYR A 58 -16.76 4.60 -1.49
N ARG A 59 -16.93 3.91 -2.62
CA ARG A 59 -18.23 3.53 -3.15
C ARG A 59 -18.76 2.31 -2.39
N ARG A 60 -19.79 2.52 -1.56
CA ARG A 60 -20.37 1.48 -0.68
C ARG A 60 -20.80 0.21 -1.42
N GLU A 61 -21.50 0.34 -2.55
CA GLU A 61 -21.95 -0.82 -3.36
C GLU A 61 -20.80 -1.73 -3.79
N VAL A 62 -19.58 -1.20 -3.96
CA VAL A 62 -18.41 -2.02 -4.29
C VAL A 62 -17.85 -2.71 -3.04
N PHE A 63 -17.93 -2.10 -1.85
CA PHE A 63 -17.58 -2.77 -0.60
C PHE A 63 -18.42 -4.01 -0.34
N GLU A 64 -19.71 -3.98 -0.68
CA GLU A 64 -20.58 -5.16 -0.56
C GLU A 64 -20.12 -6.32 -1.46
N VAL A 65 -19.39 -6.01 -2.54
CA VAL A 65 -18.84 -7.01 -3.47
C VAL A 65 -17.45 -7.49 -3.04
N ILE A 66 -16.55 -6.57 -2.68
CA ILE A 66 -15.14 -6.89 -2.45
C ILE A 66 -14.83 -7.23 -0.99
N GLY A 67 -15.75 -6.92 -0.07
CA GLY A 67 -15.56 -6.96 1.39
C GLY A 67 -14.98 -5.65 1.95
N TYR A 68 -15.26 -5.37 3.22
CA TYR A 68 -14.79 -4.17 3.93
C TYR A 68 -13.28 -4.20 4.24
N PHE A 69 -12.80 -3.27 5.07
CA PHE A 69 -11.44 -3.33 5.61
C PHE A 69 -11.25 -4.60 6.42
N ASP A 70 -10.06 -5.21 6.31
CA ASP A 70 -9.73 -6.41 7.05
C ASP A 70 -9.06 -6.06 8.37
N GLU A 71 -9.77 -6.35 9.46
CA GLU A 71 -9.37 -6.05 10.84
C GLU A 71 -8.04 -6.69 11.21
N LEU A 72 -7.61 -7.77 10.55
CA LEU A 72 -6.30 -8.39 10.79
C LEU A 72 -5.13 -7.46 10.46
N HIS A 73 -5.32 -6.49 9.55
CA HIS A 73 -4.31 -5.46 9.31
C HIS A 73 -4.17 -4.50 10.50
N PHE A 74 -5.26 -4.22 11.23
CA PHE A 74 -5.38 -3.21 12.29
C PHE A 74 -5.03 -1.78 11.84
N ALA A 75 -3.77 -1.55 11.45
CA ALA A 75 -3.29 -0.30 10.86
C ALA A 75 -2.09 -0.56 9.94
N TYR A 76 -1.85 0.36 9.00
CA TYR A 76 -0.92 0.26 7.88
C TYR A 76 -1.26 -0.83 6.85
N LEU A 77 -1.35 -0.42 5.58
CA LEU A 77 -1.62 -1.28 4.41
C LEU A 77 -3.05 -1.83 4.30
N GLU A 78 -3.93 -1.53 5.25
CA GLU A 78 -5.36 -1.86 5.18
C GLU A 78 -6.05 -1.16 3.99
N ASP A 79 -5.64 0.07 3.69
CA ASP A 79 -6.10 0.83 2.54
C ASP A 79 -5.56 0.29 1.21
N VAL A 80 -4.29 -0.13 1.21
CA VAL A 80 -3.67 -0.84 0.08
C VAL A 80 -4.37 -2.17 -0.18
N ASP A 81 -4.72 -2.95 0.86
CA ASP A 81 -5.46 -4.21 0.73
C ASP A 81 -6.80 -4.02 0.03
N VAL A 82 -7.63 -3.10 0.52
CA VAL A 82 -8.94 -2.83 -0.09
C VAL A 82 -8.76 -2.34 -1.53
N GLY A 83 -7.82 -1.42 -1.78
CA GLY A 83 -7.53 -0.94 -3.13
C GLY A 83 -7.07 -2.06 -4.06
N TYR A 84 -6.27 -3.00 -3.56
CA TYR A 84 -5.83 -4.19 -4.30
C TYR A 84 -7.02 -5.06 -4.69
N ARG A 85 -7.88 -5.42 -3.73
CA ARG A 85 -9.08 -6.24 -3.97
C ARG A 85 -10.03 -5.59 -4.98
N ALA A 86 -10.20 -4.27 -4.90
CA ALA A 86 -10.98 -3.52 -5.88
C ALA A 86 -10.42 -3.68 -7.30
N LYS A 87 -9.09 -3.59 -7.46
CA LYS A 87 -8.43 -3.78 -8.77
C LYS A 87 -8.57 -5.21 -9.29
N ILE A 88 -8.49 -6.22 -8.41
CA ILE A 88 -8.71 -7.63 -8.81
C ILE A 88 -10.11 -7.80 -9.39
N MET A 89 -11.10 -7.15 -8.79
CA MET A 89 -12.50 -7.15 -9.24
C MET A 89 -12.78 -6.17 -10.40
N GLY A 90 -11.74 -5.55 -10.98
CA GLY A 90 -11.86 -4.68 -12.16
C GLY A 90 -12.27 -3.24 -11.86
N TYR A 91 -12.38 -2.85 -10.60
CA TYR A 91 -12.62 -1.46 -10.21
C TYR A 91 -11.34 -0.63 -10.21
N GLU A 92 -11.51 0.70 -10.25
CA GLU A 92 -10.41 1.65 -10.30
C GLU A 92 -10.33 2.50 -9.03
N ASN A 93 -9.12 2.75 -8.56
CA ASN A 93 -8.80 3.72 -7.53
C ASN A 93 -8.22 4.97 -8.21
N VAL A 94 -8.74 6.13 -7.86
CA VAL A 94 -8.35 7.40 -8.49
C VAL A 94 -7.95 8.43 -7.45
N TYR A 95 -7.32 9.49 -7.93
CA TYR A 95 -6.85 10.62 -7.16
C TYR A 95 -7.51 11.89 -7.70
N ALA A 96 -8.06 12.70 -6.79
CA ALA A 96 -8.67 13.99 -7.09
C ALA A 96 -7.73 15.12 -6.65
N SER A 97 -7.10 15.76 -7.62
CA SER A 97 -6.06 16.78 -7.43
C SER A 97 -6.56 18.06 -6.76
N LYS A 98 -7.86 18.35 -6.89
CA LYS A 98 -8.52 19.54 -6.31
C LYS A 98 -9.05 19.31 -4.89
N ALA A 99 -9.21 18.06 -4.45
CA ALA A 99 -9.65 17.75 -3.09
C ALA A 99 -8.45 17.81 -2.15
N ILE A 100 -8.28 18.89 -1.41
CA ILE A 100 -7.09 19.14 -0.58
C ILE A 100 -7.42 18.99 0.90
N VAL A 101 -6.58 18.26 1.63
CA VAL A 101 -6.64 18.16 3.10
C VAL A 101 -5.25 18.42 3.70
N TYR A 102 -5.21 18.91 4.94
CA TYR A 102 -3.98 19.05 5.71
C TYR A 102 -3.84 17.86 6.66
N HIS A 103 -2.74 17.12 6.55
CA HIS A 103 -2.55 15.86 7.24
C HIS A 103 -1.39 15.92 8.23
N VAL A 104 -1.66 15.57 9.48
CA VAL A 104 -0.64 15.38 10.53
C VAL A 104 -0.07 13.98 10.41
N GLY A 105 0.97 13.84 9.58
CA GLY A 105 1.62 12.58 9.33
C GLY A 105 2.17 11.95 10.62
N SER A 106 1.96 10.63 10.78
CA SER A 106 2.39 9.88 11.97
C SER A 106 1.75 10.33 13.30
N GLY A 107 0.69 11.15 13.31
CA GLY A 107 0.06 11.65 14.54
C GLY A 107 -0.31 10.56 15.56
N PHE A 108 -0.85 9.44 15.10
CA PHE A 108 -1.18 8.29 15.97
C PHE A 108 0.04 7.50 16.47
N SER A 109 1.09 7.40 15.66
CA SER A 109 2.27 6.57 15.98
C SER A 109 3.43 7.36 16.58
N GLY A 110 3.29 8.67 16.75
CA GLY A 110 4.23 9.58 17.38
C GLY A 110 5.49 9.90 16.56
N SER A 111 5.95 9.00 15.69
CA SER A 111 7.17 9.22 14.91
C SER A 111 7.14 8.54 13.53
N ARG A 112 8.08 8.94 12.67
CA ARG A 112 8.24 8.34 11.33
C ARG A 112 8.61 6.85 11.41
N TYR A 113 9.48 6.49 12.35
CA TYR A 113 9.92 5.12 12.63
C TYR A 113 9.86 4.87 14.14
N ASN A 114 9.14 3.83 14.53
CA ASN A 114 9.08 3.34 15.90
C ASN A 114 8.81 1.83 15.88
N SER A 115 9.08 1.18 17.01
CA SER A 115 8.96 -0.27 17.17
C SER A 115 7.57 -0.80 16.82
N PHE A 116 6.50 -0.06 17.13
CA PHE A 116 5.12 -0.44 16.82
C PHE A 116 4.88 -0.45 15.30
N LYS A 117 5.15 0.69 14.64
CA LYS A 117 4.95 0.86 13.19
C LYS A 117 5.83 -0.07 12.37
N VAL A 118 7.11 -0.23 12.72
CA VAL A 118 8.03 -1.10 11.98
C VAL A 118 7.57 -2.54 12.02
N ARG A 119 7.20 -3.04 13.21
CA ARG A 119 6.70 -4.41 13.39
C ARG A 119 5.37 -4.63 12.67
N LEU A 120 4.45 -3.68 12.77
CA LEU A 120 3.11 -3.80 12.19
C LEU A 120 3.15 -3.72 10.66
N ALA A 121 3.89 -2.75 10.11
CA ALA A 121 4.03 -2.61 8.66
C ALA A 121 4.77 -3.79 8.02
N SER A 122 5.82 -4.35 8.65
CA SER A 122 6.52 -5.51 8.09
C SER A 122 5.68 -6.79 8.17
N ARG A 123 4.90 -6.97 9.25
CA ARG A 123 3.87 -8.02 9.35
C ARG A 123 2.86 -7.92 8.23
N ASN A 124 2.27 -6.73 8.05
CA ASN A 124 1.23 -6.52 7.06
C ASN A 124 1.77 -6.60 5.62
N SER A 125 3.05 -6.28 5.38
CA SER A 125 3.66 -6.42 4.05
C SER A 125 3.68 -7.88 3.58
N VAL A 126 3.97 -8.83 4.48
CA VAL A 126 3.92 -10.27 4.17
C VAL A 126 2.46 -10.71 3.95
N TYR A 127 1.57 -10.31 4.85
CA TYR A 127 0.16 -10.71 4.80
C TYR A 127 -0.55 -10.18 3.54
N LEU A 128 -0.30 -8.92 3.15
CA LEU A 128 -0.86 -8.29 1.96
C LEU A 128 -0.52 -9.06 0.67
N ILE A 129 0.73 -9.53 0.55
CA ILE A 129 1.18 -10.37 -0.58
C ILE A 129 0.43 -11.68 -0.58
N TYR A 130 0.42 -12.39 0.55
CA TYR A 130 -0.28 -13.66 0.69
C TYR A 130 -1.76 -13.52 0.35
N LYS A 131 -2.42 -12.51 0.91
CA LYS A 131 -3.87 -12.34 0.81
C LYS A 131 -4.32 -12.07 -0.62
N ASN A 132 -3.62 -11.22 -1.35
CA ASN A 132 -4.13 -10.69 -2.62
C ASN A 132 -3.55 -11.35 -3.88
N MET A 133 -2.36 -11.95 -3.81
CA MET A 133 -1.69 -12.48 -5.01
C MET A 133 -2.00 -13.97 -5.23
N PRO A 134 -2.37 -14.38 -6.45
CA PRO A 134 -2.35 -15.79 -6.84
C PRO A 134 -0.94 -16.38 -6.69
N ALA A 135 -0.85 -17.70 -6.46
CA ALA A 135 0.43 -18.37 -6.19
C ALA A 135 1.48 -18.14 -7.29
N LEU A 136 1.08 -18.15 -8.56
CA LEU A 136 1.97 -17.87 -9.69
C LEU A 136 2.49 -16.44 -9.69
N GLN A 137 1.67 -15.46 -9.28
CA GLN A 137 2.09 -14.08 -9.17
C GLN A 137 3.09 -13.89 -8.02
N ILE A 138 2.93 -14.63 -6.92
CA ILE A 138 3.91 -14.67 -5.83
C ILE A 138 5.23 -15.25 -6.33
N LEU A 139 5.20 -16.41 -7.00
CA LEU A 139 6.38 -17.08 -7.51
C LEU A 139 7.14 -16.20 -8.51
N LEU A 140 6.42 -15.56 -9.44
CA LEU A 140 6.99 -14.66 -10.44
C LEU A 140 7.73 -13.48 -9.81
N ASN A 141 7.19 -12.90 -8.72
CA ASN A 141 7.79 -11.75 -8.05
C ASN A 141 8.75 -12.15 -6.91
N LEU A 142 8.92 -13.44 -6.62
CA LEU A 142 9.71 -13.91 -5.48
C LEU A 142 11.13 -13.32 -5.43
N PRO A 143 11.90 -13.25 -6.54
CA PRO A 143 13.22 -12.61 -6.50
C PRO A 143 13.18 -11.14 -6.08
N LEU A 144 12.17 -10.38 -6.53
CA LEU A 144 11.99 -8.98 -6.19
C LEU A 144 11.50 -8.81 -4.75
N PHE A 145 10.65 -9.70 -4.24
CA PHE A 145 10.30 -9.73 -2.83
C PHE A 145 11.51 -10.00 -1.95
N LEU A 146 12.32 -11.01 -2.27
CA LEU A 146 13.55 -11.30 -1.52
C LEU A 146 14.48 -10.08 -1.49
N ALA A 147 14.68 -9.42 -2.63
CA ALA A 147 15.44 -8.17 -2.70
C ALA A 147 14.80 -7.05 -1.85
N GLY A 148 13.50 -6.83 -1.98
CA GLY A 148 12.77 -5.78 -1.25
C GLY A 148 12.77 -5.98 0.26
N PHE A 149 12.50 -7.19 0.74
CA PHE A 149 12.57 -7.53 2.16
C PHE A 149 14.02 -7.50 2.67
N GLY A 150 15.00 -7.93 1.88
CA GLY A 150 16.42 -7.85 2.21
C GLY A 150 16.91 -6.41 2.40
N ILE A 151 16.61 -5.52 1.45
CA ILE A 151 16.94 -4.09 1.52
C ILE A 151 16.32 -3.45 2.76
N LYS A 152 15.04 -3.72 3.04
CA LYS A 152 14.36 -3.19 4.23
C LYS A 152 14.93 -3.76 5.53
N THR A 153 15.35 -5.02 5.54
CA THR A 153 15.98 -5.65 6.71
C THR A 153 17.27 -4.91 7.04
N LEU A 154 18.16 -4.74 6.06
CA LEU A 154 19.40 -3.98 6.25
C LEU A 154 19.13 -2.53 6.68
N PHE A 155 18.18 -1.86 6.01
CA PHE A 155 17.79 -0.50 6.36
C PHE A 155 17.33 -0.38 7.83
N PHE A 156 16.49 -1.30 8.31
CA PHE A 156 16.00 -1.24 9.69
C PHE A 156 17.02 -1.74 10.72
N ILE A 157 17.95 -2.62 10.36
CA ILE A 157 19.12 -2.92 11.20
C ILE A 157 19.93 -1.64 11.43
N ILE A 158 20.25 -0.90 10.37
CA ILE A 158 21.01 0.37 10.45
C ILE A 158 20.25 1.42 11.28
N LYS A 159 18.91 1.42 11.21
CA LYS A 159 18.05 2.34 12.00
C LYS A 159 17.78 1.87 13.43
N GLY A 160 18.34 0.74 13.88
CA GLY A 160 18.15 0.22 15.24
C GLY A 160 16.84 -0.53 15.47
N TYR A 161 16.04 -0.80 14.43
CA TYR A 161 14.74 -1.50 14.50
C TYR A 161 14.76 -2.89 13.82
N GLY A 162 15.94 -3.48 13.62
CA GLY A 162 16.09 -4.75 12.89
C GLY A 162 15.32 -5.90 13.54
N ARG A 163 15.32 -5.97 14.88
CA ARG A 163 14.59 -7.00 15.64
C ARG A 163 13.08 -6.89 15.44
N GLU A 164 12.54 -5.68 15.47
CA GLU A 164 11.12 -5.40 15.23
C GLU A 164 10.70 -5.73 13.81
N TYR A 165 11.54 -5.38 12.84
CA TYR A 165 11.28 -5.67 11.44
C TYR A 165 11.19 -7.18 11.18
N LEU A 166 12.20 -7.94 11.63
CA LEU A 166 12.24 -9.40 11.51
C LEU A 166 11.12 -10.07 12.32
N SER A 167 10.83 -9.57 13.52
CA SER A 167 9.69 -10.03 14.33
C SER A 167 8.37 -9.84 13.60
N GLY A 168 8.18 -8.70 12.94
CA GLY A 168 6.99 -8.45 12.14
C GLY A 168 6.88 -9.39 10.94
N ILE A 169 7.97 -9.64 10.19
CA ILE A 169 7.97 -10.64 9.11
C ILE A 169 7.53 -12.01 9.62
N LYS A 170 8.12 -12.50 10.72
CA LYS A 170 7.73 -13.78 11.32
C LYS A 170 6.24 -13.81 11.69
N ARG A 171 5.74 -12.74 12.31
CA ARG A 171 4.30 -12.62 12.63
C ARG A 171 3.44 -12.54 11.38
N GLY A 172 3.95 -11.98 10.27
CA GLY A 172 3.25 -11.92 9.00
C GLY A 172 2.96 -13.30 8.45
N TYR A 173 3.92 -14.22 8.51
CA TYR A 173 3.71 -15.62 8.12
C TYR A 173 2.69 -16.33 9.00
N LEU A 174 2.68 -16.08 10.32
CA LEU A 174 1.64 -16.61 11.21
C LEU A 174 0.26 -16.06 10.85
N LEU A 175 0.17 -14.75 10.58
CA LEU A 175 -1.09 -14.11 10.16
C LEU A 175 -1.64 -14.69 8.85
N CYS A 176 -0.78 -15.17 7.94
CA CYS A 176 -1.21 -15.87 6.73
C CYS A 176 -1.92 -17.22 7.03
N THR A 177 -1.70 -17.82 8.20
CA THR A 177 -2.41 -19.04 8.62
C THR A 177 -3.76 -18.76 9.28
N GLU A 178 -3.92 -17.56 9.85
CA GLU A 178 -5.15 -17.11 10.50
C GLU A 178 -6.09 -16.38 9.53
N GLY A 179 -5.51 -15.65 8.58
CA GLY A 179 -6.24 -14.76 7.69
C GLY A 179 -6.75 -15.43 6.42
N LYS A 180 -7.83 -14.88 5.87
CA LYS A 180 -8.45 -15.38 4.64
C LYS A 180 -7.74 -14.85 3.40
N LYS A 181 -7.16 -15.76 2.60
CA LYS A 181 -6.66 -15.46 1.26
C LYS A 181 -7.83 -15.18 0.31
N LEU A 182 -7.68 -14.20 -0.57
CA LEU A 182 -8.62 -14.01 -1.67
C LEU A 182 -8.48 -15.15 -2.68
N GLU A 183 -9.58 -15.82 -2.97
CA GLU A 183 -9.60 -16.92 -3.93
C GLU A 183 -9.28 -16.42 -5.34
N TYR A 184 -8.47 -17.20 -6.06
CA TYR A 184 -8.18 -16.91 -7.46
C TYR A 184 -9.43 -17.14 -8.30
N SER A 185 -9.79 -16.15 -9.11
CA SER A 185 -10.88 -16.29 -10.08
C SER A 185 -10.35 -16.16 -11.51
N PRO A 186 -10.50 -17.19 -12.37
CA PRO A 186 -10.11 -17.13 -13.78
C PRO A 186 -10.78 -15.99 -14.54
N SER A 187 -12.01 -15.62 -14.14
CA SER A 187 -12.74 -14.47 -14.73
C SER A 187 -11.99 -13.14 -14.56
N ASN A 188 -11.16 -13.02 -13.52
CA ASN A 188 -10.36 -11.84 -13.22
C ASN A 188 -8.93 -11.91 -13.81
N PHE A 189 -8.61 -12.91 -14.65
CA PHE A 189 -7.25 -13.12 -15.20
C PHE A 189 -6.62 -11.84 -15.79
N ARG A 190 -7.38 -11.10 -16.60
CA ARG A 190 -6.92 -9.84 -17.21
C ARG A 190 -6.56 -8.78 -16.17
N ASN A 191 -7.25 -8.75 -15.03
CA ASN A 191 -6.99 -7.81 -13.96
C ASN A 191 -5.70 -8.15 -13.22
N TYR A 192 -5.44 -9.44 -12.95
CA TYR A 192 -4.15 -9.86 -12.37
C TYR A 192 -2.97 -9.49 -13.28
N VAL A 193 -3.11 -9.66 -14.60
CA VAL A 193 -2.08 -9.25 -15.58
C VAL A 193 -1.85 -7.73 -15.55
N LYS A 194 -2.92 -6.92 -15.52
CA LYS A 194 -2.81 -5.46 -15.40
C LYS A 194 -2.13 -5.04 -14.10
N ILE A 195 -2.52 -5.64 -12.98
CA ILE A 195 -1.89 -5.39 -11.68
C ILE A 195 -0.41 -5.76 -11.75
N GLN A 196 -0.06 -6.89 -12.33
CA GLN A 196 1.34 -7.32 -12.43
C GLN A 196 2.21 -6.32 -13.19
N TRP A 197 1.73 -5.79 -14.32
CA TRP A 197 2.41 -4.71 -15.03
C TRP A 197 2.58 -3.45 -14.19
N GLU A 198 1.53 -3.07 -13.46
CA GLU A 198 1.58 -1.92 -12.55
C GLU A 198 2.58 -2.12 -11.40
N LEU A 199 2.68 -3.33 -10.84
CA LEU A 199 3.66 -3.65 -9.79
C LEU A 199 5.10 -3.44 -10.26
N TRP A 200 5.43 -3.90 -11.48
CA TRP A 200 6.76 -3.70 -12.06
C TRP A 200 7.01 -2.24 -12.42
N TRP A 201 6.04 -1.58 -13.04
CA TRP A 201 6.14 -0.15 -13.36
C TRP A 201 6.35 0.71 -12.11
N ASN A 202 5.69 0.36 -11.00
CA ASN A 202 5.86 1.05 -9.74
C ASN A 202 7.23 0.79 -9.09
N VAL A 203 7.96 -0.29 -9.44
CA VAL A 203 9.37 -0.43 -9.06
C VAL A 203 10.20 0.66 -9.75
N ILE A 204 9.99 0.86 -11.05
CA ILE A 204 10.69 1.90 -11.83
C ILE A 204 10.38 3.28 -11.26
N ARG A 205 9.09 3.59 -11.03
CA ARG A 205 8.69 4.86 -10.39
C ARG A 205 9.36 5.08 -9.04
N ARG A 206 9.49 4.02 -8.23
CA ARG A 206 10.14 4.10 -6.92
C ARG A 206 11.62 4.48 -7.01
N ILE A 207 12.30 4.05 -8.07
CA ILE A 207 13.73 4.32 -8.30
C ILE A 207 13.93 5.72 -8.88
N ILE A 208 13.10 6.12 -9.85
CA ILE A 208 13.25 7.41 -10.56
C ILE A 208 12.76 8.60 -9.71
N GLY A 209 11.81 8.37 -8.80
CA GLY A 209 11.29 9.37 -7.86
C GLY A 209 10.13 10.17 -8.40
#